data_AF-H5XX95-F1
#
_entry.id   AF-H5XX95-F1
#
_cell.length_a   1.000
_cell.length_b   1.000
_cell.length_c   1.000
_cell.angle_alpha   90.00
_cell.angle_beta   90.00
_cell.angle_gamma   90.00
#
_symmetry.space_group_name_H-M   'P 1'
#
loop_
_entity.id
_entity.type
_entity.pdbx_description
1 polymer ?
#
loop_
_entity_poly.entity_id
_entity_poly.type
_entity_poly.pdbx_seq_one_letter_code
_entity_poly.pdbx_strand_id
1 'polypeptide(L)'
;MRKLLWVLISILLTNVFVITGCSNPDNLNNKIQSLENENTELKLKIDQVNSLSIASIISNGSASPEQLKSILAKYTTNQIVVFQSMTIGDKQNAAFAIVSGGDVWYITASSAQKLKSDIAFSADNQSDAPLLWTVGDVKIFKCESNPGGSSSASCAWYVKDGKPVELPYTGMGLSYSGNGQFTTIGDSFDSNFIDGVGAGHTYKPYYLYWATDGLREYGGLKITRQQLLKVKGSQAIIDAITKSGHTIDDIYYRANNLININYHSGDKNNVDFDNVTLVYKNNTVAPELAYVGSNSSKTESFAERNLSDFSYGGIYQAALFPEIAIYPDKFPMN
;
A
#
# COMPACT_ATOMS: atom_id res chain seq x y z
N MET A 1 -54.20 -31.60 -40.87
CA MET A 1 -53.29 -30.51 -40.44
C MET A 1 -53.67 -29.12 -40.96
N ARG A 2 -53.93 -28.92 -42.26
CA ARG A 2 -54.28 -27.59 -42.83
C ARG A 2 -55.55 -26.92 -42.25
N LYS A 3 -56.59 -27.70 -41.90
CA LYS A 3 -57.82 -27.17 -41.30
C LYS A 3 -57.66 -26.74 -39.82
N LEU A 4 -56.76 -27.39 -39.08
CA LEU A 4 -56.52 -27.07 -37.67
C LEU A 4 -55.69 -25.77 -37.52
N LEU A 5 -54.75 -25.55 -38.46
CA LEU A 5 -53.94 -24.34 -38.51
C LEU A 5 -54.77 -23.08 -38.83
N TRP A 6 -55.76 -23.21 -39.72
CA TRP A 6 -56.69 -22.12 -40.03
C TRP A 6 -57.60 -21.75 -38.85
N VAL A 7 -58.02 -22.74 -38.06
CA VAL A 7 -58.83 -22.50 -36.85
C VAL A 7 -57.99 -21.80 -35.76
N LEU A 8 -56.73 -22.20 -35.56
CA LEU A 8 -55.83 -21.56 -34.60
C LEU A 8 -55.46 -20.11 -35.00
N ILE A 9 -55.25 -19.84 -36.29
CA ILE A 9 -54.99 -18.48 -36.80
C ILE A 9 -56.23 -17.59 -36.64
N SER A 10 -57.44 -18.12 -36.93
CA SER A 10 -58.68 -17.37 -36.71
C SER A 10 -58.94 -17.06 -35.22
N ILE A 11 -58.60 -17.98 -34.30
CA ILE A 11 -58.72 -17.77 -32.84
C ILE A 11 -57.70 -16.75 -32.33
N LEU A 12 -56.48 -16.73 -32.87
CA LEU A 12 -55.48 -15.71 -32.53
C LEU A 12 -55.91 -14.32 -33.02
N LEU A 13 -56.41 -14.22 -34.25
CA LEU A 13 -56.88 -12.95 -34.81
C LEU A 13 -58.12 -12.42 -34.08
N THR A 14 -59.07 -13.26 -33.70
CA THR A 14 -60.24 -12.82 -32.92
C THR A 14 -59.88 -12.34 -31.51
N ASN A 15 -58.92 -12.97 -30.83
CA ASN A 15 -58.46 -12.51 -29.52
C ASN A 15 -57.73 -11.15 -29.58
N VAL A 16 -56.96 -10.89 -30.64
CA VAL A 16 -56.31 -9.58 -30.85
C VAL A 16 -57.33 -8.47 -31.10
N PHE A 17 -58.41 -8.76 -31.85
CA PHE A 17 -59.50 -7.80 -32.08
C PHE A 17 -60.31 -7.47 -30.82
N VAL A 18 -60.57 -8.47 -29.96
CA VAL A 18 -61.33 -8.29 -28.71
C VAL A 18 -60.54 -7.49 -27.67
N ILE A 19 -59.21 -7.67 -27.60
CA ILE A 19 -58.36 -6.99 -26.60
C ILE A 19 -58.03 -5.54 -27.00
N THR A 20 -57.91 -5.25 -28.30
CA THR A 20 -57.46 -3.92 -28.77
C THR A 20 -58.58 -2.97 -29.17
N GLY A 21 -59.81 -3.46 -29.32
CA GLY A 21 -60.98 -2.67 -29.75
C GLY A 21 -60.87 -2.11 -31.17
N CYS A 22 -59.89 -2.55 -31.96
CA CYS A 22 -59.62 -2.01 -33.29
C CYS A 22 -60.18 -2.95 -34.35
N SER A 23 -61.31 -2.57 -34.96
CA SER A 23 -61.99 -3.35 -36.02
C SER A 23 -61.38 -3.20 -37.42
N ASN A 24 -60.28 -2.46 -37.57
CA ASN A 24 -59.65 -2.17 -38.85
C ASN A 24 -58.11 -2.35 -38.78
N PRO A 25 -57.48 -3.18 -39.65
CA PRO A 25 -56.03 -3.34 -39.73
C PRO A 25 -55.24 -2.03 -39.84
N ASP A 26 -55.77 -1.02 -40.54
CA ASP A 26 -55.13 0.29 -40.67
C ASP A 26 -55.07 1.05 -39.33
N ASN A 27 -56.06 0.82 -38.46
CA ASN A 27 -56.12 1.40 -37.12
C ASN A 27 -55.06 0.77 -36.20
N LEU A 28 -54.80 -0.54 -36.36
CA LEU A 28 -53.78 -1.23 -35.59
C LEU A 28 -52.36 -0.75 -35.97
N ASN A 29 -52.07 -0.61 -37.26
CA ASN A 29 -50.77 -0.11 -37.73
C ASN A 29 -50.50 1.32 -37.26
N ASN A 30 -51.50 2.20 -37.34
CA ASN A 30 -51.38 3.58 -36.84
C ASN A 30 -51.12 3.60 -35.32
N LYS A 31 -51.76 2.70 -34.57
CA LYS A 31 -51.57 2.60 -33.11
C LYS A 31 -50.19 2.06 -32.74
N ILE A 32 -49.65 1.10 -33.50
CA ILE A 32 -48.27 0.61 -33.32
C ILE A 32 -47.27 1.74 -33.58
N GLN A 33 -47.42 2.47 -34.68
CA GLN A 33 -46.52 3.56 -35.03
C GLN A 33 -46.59 4.71 -34.01
N SER A 34 -47.78 5.01 -33.48
CA SER A 34 -47.95 5.96 -32.37
C SER A 34 -47.19 5.52 -31.12
N LEU A 35 -47.26 4.24 -30.75
CA LEU A 35 -46.55 3.70 -29.59
C LEU A 35 -45.03 3.71 -29.78
N GLU A 36 -44.53 3.41 -30.98
CA GLU A 36 -43.09 3.48 -31.29
C GLU A 36 -42.53 4.91 -31.18
N ASN A 37 -43.31 5.89 -31.65
CA ASN A 37 -42.96 7.30 -31.52
C ASN A 37 -42.93 7.74 -30.05
N GLU A 38 -43.93 7.37 -29.27
CA GLU A 38 -44.00 7.67 -27.83
C GLU A 38 -42.84 7.00 -27.07
N ASN A 39 -42.48 5.77 -27.44
CA ASN A 39 -41.34 5.06 -26.84
C ASN A 39 -39.99 5.71 -27.19
N THR A 40 -39.86 6.24 -28.41
CA THR A 40 -38.68 7.00 -28.84
C THR A 40 -38.58 8.32 -28.08
N GLU A 41 -39.70 9.03 -27.90
CA GLU A 41 -39.76 10.26 -27.12
C GLU A 41 -39.44 10.02 -25.64
N LEU A 42 -39.94 8.92 -25.06
CA LEU A 42 -39.62 8.51 -23.70
C LEU A 42 -38.13 8.21 -23.52
N LYS A 43 -37.48 7.52 -24.49
CA LYS A 43 -36.03 7.31 -24.46
C LYS A 43 -35.25 8.62 -24.48
N LEU A 44 -35.63 9.56 -25.36
CA LEU A 44 -35.00 10.88 -25.43
C LEU A 44 -35.17 11.67 -24.12
N LYS A 45 -36.35 11.61 -23.49
CA LYS A 45 -36.61 12.23 -22.18
C LYS A 45 -35.77 11.58 -21.08
N ILE A 46 -35.62 10.25 -21.08
CA ILE A 46 -34.75 9.54 -20.13
C ILE A 46 -33.29 9.97 -20.29
N ASP A 47 -32.78 10.04 -21.52
CA ASP A 47 -31.41 10.49 -21.80
C ASP A 47 -31.21 11.97 -21.38
N GLN A 48 -32.21 12.82 -21.61
CA GLN A 48 -32.18 14.21 -21.18
C GLN A 48 -32.18 14.34 -19.65
N VAL A 49 -33.01 13.57 -18.93
CA VAL A 49 -33.03 13.53 -17.45
C VAL A 49 -31.70 13.01 -16.91
N ASN A 50 -31.10 11.99 -17.53
CA ASN A 50 -29.78 11.49 -17.16
C ASN A 50 -28.69 12.55 -17.37
N SER A 51 -28.74 13.31 -18.47
CA SER A 51 -27.78 14.39 -18.73
C SER A 51 -27.92 15.56 -17.75
N LEU A 52 -29.16 15.93 -17.38
CA LEU A 52 -29.46 16.99 -16.41
C LEU A 52 -29.10 16.58 -14.98
N SER A 53 -29.31 15.31 -14.64
CA SER A 53 -28.87 14.70 -13.38
C SER A 53 -27.34 14.80 -13.26
N ILE A 54 -26.60 14.41 -14.30
CA ILE A 54 -25.13 14.50 -14.33
C ILE A 54 -24.66 15.96 -14.23
N ALA A 55 -25.29 16.89 -14.97
CA ALA A 55 -24.93 18.30 -14.95
C ALA A 55 -25.21 19.00 -13.61
N SER A 56 -26.29 18.64 -12.92
CA SER A 56 -26.63 19.20 -11.59
C SER A 56 -25.76 18.63 -10.47
N ILE A 57 -25.30 17.38 -10.58
CA ILE A 57 -24.40 16.72 -9.60
C ILE A 57 -22.99 17.31 -9.65
N ILE A 58 -22.51 17.72 -10.83
CA ILE A 58 -21.23 18.44 -10.99
C ILE A 58 -21.23 19.77 -10.22
N SER A 59 -22.40 20.30 -9.86
CA SER A 59 -22.49 21.64 -9.27
C SER A 59 -22.38 21.72 -7.74
N ASN A 60 -22.55 20.67 -6.92
CA ASN A 60 -22.38 20.77 -5.44
C ASN A 60 -22.45 19.44 -4.62
N GLY A 61 -22.33 18.25 -5.21
CA GLY A 61 -22.43 16.97 -4.46
C GLY A 61 -21.12 16.18 -4.41
N SER A 62 -20.77 15.64 -3.24
CA SER A 62 -19.68 14.65 -3.12
C SER A 62 -20.06 13.38 -3.88
N ALA A 63 -19.21 12.90 -4.79
CA ALA A 63 -19.52 11.71 -5.58
C ALA A 63 -19.62 10.45 -4.69
N SER A 64 -20.68 9.66 -4.82
CA SER A 64 -20.81 8.39 -4.09
C SER A 64 -19.78 7.35 -4.58
N PRO A 65 -19.44 6.34 -3.76
CA PRO A 65 -18.60 5.23 -4.20
C PRO A 65 -19.06 4.56 -5.51
N GLU A 66 -20.38 4.43 -5.72
CA GLU A 66 -20.99 3.86 -6.92
C GLU A 66 -20.79 4.76 -8.15
N GLN A 67 -20.87 6.08 -7.95
CA GLN A 67 -20.58 7.05 -9.01
C GLN A 67 -19.11 6.98 -9.42
N LEU A 68 -18.19 6.91 -8.45
CA LEU A 68 -16.76 6.74 -8.72
C LEU A 68 -16.46 5.42 -9.46
N LYS A 69 -17.10 4.30 -9.09
CA LYS A 69 -16.99 3.04 -9.84
C LYS A 69 -17.50 3.18 -11.28
N SER A 70 -18.60 3.89 -11.48
CA SER A 70 -19.16 4.17 -12.82
C SER A 70 -18.25 5.05 -13.66
N ILE A 71 -17.48 5.95 -13.03
CA ILE A 71 -16.44 6.73 -13.72
C ILE A 71 -15.31 5.83 -14.17
N LEU A 72 -14.80 4.93 -13.30
CA LEU A 72 -13.74 3.99 -13.65
C LEU A 72 -14.13 3.06 -14.81
N ALA A 73 -15.39 2.62 -14.87
CA ALA A 73 -15.92 1.76 -15.92
C ALA A 73 -15.83 2.37 -17.34
N LYS A 74 -15.63 3.69 -17.46
CA LYS A 74 -15.39 4.36 -18.75
C LYS A 74 -13.97 4.16 -19.27
N TYR A 75 -13.02 3.79 -18.41
CA TYR A 75 -11.59 3.69 -18.71
C TYR A 75 -11.08 2.26 -18.75
N THR A 76 -11.80 1.31 -18.15
CA THR A 76 -11.43 -0.10 -18.12
C THR A 76 -12.65 -1.00 -17.99
N THR A 77 -12.57 -2.18 -18.61
CA THR A 77 -13.55 -3.27 -18.48
C THR A 77 -13.15 -4.30 -17.42
N ASN A 78 -11.98 -4.13 -16.80
CA ASN A 78 -11.46 -5.06 -15.80
C ASN A 78 -12.26 -4.97 -14.50
N GLN A 79 -12.45 -6.11 -13.85
CA GLN A 79 -13.19 -6.18 -12.59
C GLN A 79 -12.45 -5.44 -11.49
N ILE A 80 -13.15 -4.61 -10.72
CA ILE A 80 -12.58 -3.96 -9.54
C ILE A 80 -12.35 -5.03 -8.45
N VAL A 81 -11.09 -5.20 -8.02
CA VAL A 81 -10.70 -6.14 -6.95
C VAL A 81 -10.49 -5.44 -5.61
N VAL A 82 -10.03 -4.18 -5.65
CA VAL A 82 -9.88 -3.32 -4.47
C VAL A 82 -10.46 -1.95 -4.79
N PHE A 83 -11.19 -1.38 -3.82
CA PHE A 83 -11.75 -0.04 -3.94
C PHE A 83 -11.75 0.63 -2.58
N GLN A 84 -11.02 1.73 -2.45
CA GLN A 84 -10.92 2.50 -1.22
C GLN A 84 -11.24 3.97 -1.52
N SER A 85 -12.46 4.38 -1.14
CA SER A 85 -12.90 5.77 -1.26
C SER A 85 -12.43 6.60 -0.08
N MET A 86 -12.24 7.89 -0.33
CA MET A 86 -11.81 8.86 0.66
C MET A 86 -12.34 10.24 0.34
N THR A 87 -12.33 11.10 1.34
CA THR A 87 -12.62 12.52 1.18
C THR A 87 -11.32 13.29 0.96
N ILE A 88 -11.35 14.20 -0.01
CA ILE A 88 -10.27 15.13 -0.38
C ILE A 88 -10.80 16.57 -0.34
N GLY A 89 -10.03 17.51 0.22
CA GLY A 89 -10.38 18.94 0.27
C GLY A 89 -11.76 19.23 0.89
N ASP A 90 -12.50 20.18 0.30
CA ASP A 90 -13.84 20.64 0.70
C ASP A 90 -14.94 19.57 0.46
N LYS A 91 -14.75 18.37 1.02
CA LYS A 91 -15.69 17.24 0.95
C LYS A 91 -15.86 16.62 -0.44
N GLN A 92 -14.91 16.81 -1.35
CA GLN A 92 -14.89 16.05 -2.59
C GLN A 92 -14.52 14.60 -2.30
N ASN A 93 -15.13 13.65 -3.01
CA ASN A 93 -14.78 12.23 -2.86
C ASN A 93 -13.87 11.80 -4.01
N ALA A 94 -12.83 11.05 -3.65
CA ALA A 94 -11.95 10.35 -4.57
C ALA A 94 -11.81 8.89 -4.14
N ALA A 95 -11.22 8.05 -4.99
CA ALA A 95 -10.93 6.68 -4.65
C ALA A 95 -9.61 6.23 -5.26
N PHE A 96 -8.98 5.26 -4.61
CA PHE A 96 -8.01 4.38 -5.24
C PHE A 96 -8.67 3.04 -5.54
N ALA A 97 -8.34 2.47 -6.70
CA ALA A 97 -8.81 1.15 -7.08
C ALA A 97 -7.68 0.30 -7.64
N ILE A 98 -7.76 -1.00 -7.43
CA ILE A 98 -7.01 -2.00 -8.19
C ILE A 98 -8.03 -2.83 -8.96
N VAL A 99 -7.76 -3.08 -10.24
CA VAL A 99 -8.60 -3.93 -11.10
C VAL A 99 -7.89 -5.25 -11.43
N SER A 100 -8.65 -6.25 -11.89
CA SER A 100 -8.10 -7.52 -12.37
C SER A 100 -7.02 -7.27 -13.42
N GLY A 101 -5.86 -7.90 -13.27
CA GLY A 101 -4.66 -7.61 -14.06
C GLY A 101 -3.67 -6.63 -13.40
N GLY A 102 -3.98 -6.09 -12.22
CA GLY A 102 -2.99 -5.35 -11.40
C GLY A 102 -2.84 -3.88 -11.76
N ASP A 103 -3.75 -3.29 -12.54
CA ASP A 103 -3.75 -1.85 -12.78
C ASP A 103 -4.27 -1.08 -11.56
N VAL A 104 -3.51 -0.09 -11.12
CA VAL A 104 -3.86 0.85 -10.04
C VAL A 104 -4.41 2.13 -10.65
N TRP A 105 -5.53 2.61 -10.10
CA TRP A 105 -6.23 3.80 -10.57
C TRP A 105 -6.51 4.78 -9.43
N TYR A 106 -6.42 6.06 -9.75
CA TYR A 106 -6.98 7.17 -8.97
C TYR A 106 -8.23 7.70 -9.65
N ILE A 107 -9.30 7.87 -8.89
CA ILE A 107 -10.62 8.25 -9.43
C ILE A 107 -11.14 9.48 -8.68
N THR A 108 -11.61 10.47 -9.41
CA THR A 108 -12.35 11.64 -8.90
C THR A 108 -13.74 11.68 -9.52
N ALA A 109 -14.58 12.64 -9.12
CA ALA A 109 -15.90 12.86 -9.71
C ALA A 109 -15.87 13.22 -11.21
N SER A 110 -14.73 13.67 -11.73
CA SER A 110 -14.58 14.11 -13.12
C SER A 110 -13.86 13.10 -14.02
N SER A 111 -12.96 12.27 -13.47
CA SER A 111 -12.03 11.47 -14.28
C SER A 111 -11.43 10.29 -13.51
N ALA A 112 -10.82 9.36 -14.25
CA ALA A 112 -9.93 8.35 -13.69
C ALA A 112 -8.56 8.43 -14.35
N GLN A 113 -7.50 8.23 -13.56
CA GLN A 113 -6.11 8.20 -14.01
C GLN A 113 -5.48 6.87 -13.61
N LYS A 114 -4.91 6.15 -14.58
CA LYS A 114 -4.08 4.98 -14.30
C LYS A 114 -2.75 5.46 -13.70
N LEU A 115 -2.37 4.91 -12.55
CA LEU A 115 -1.14 5.26 -11.83
C LEU A 115 -0.02 4.26 -12.13
N LYS A 116 -0.35 2.97 -12.17
CA LYS A 116 0.61 1.89 -12.35
C LYS A 116 -0.06 0.65 -12.91
N SER A 117 0.73 -0.18 -13.59
CA SER A 117 0.33 -1.51 -14.07
C SER A 117 1.13 -2.59 -13.37
N ASP A 118 0.70 -3.84 -13.53
CA ASP A 118 1.43 -5.03 -13.09
C ASP A 118 1.69 -5.09 -11.57
N ILE A 119 0.78 -4.53 -10.77
CA ILE A 119 0.78 -4.74 -9.32
C ILE A 119 0.28 -6.15 -9.03
N ALA A 120 1.17 -6.95 -8.45
CA ALA A 120 0.82 -8.26 -7.94
C ALA A 120 -0.04 -8.10 -6.69
N PHE A 121 -1.33 -8.40 -6.81
CA PHE A 121 -2.25 -8.41 -5.69
C PHE A 121 -2.80 -9.82 -5.49
N SER A 122 -2.59 -10.38 -4.29
CA SER A 122 -3.29 -11.56 -3.82
C SER A 122 -4.26 -11.15 -2.73
N ALA A 123 -5.55 -11.39 -2.94
CA ALA A 123 -6.57 -11.13 -1.92
C ALA A 123 -6.38 -11.99 -0.65
N ASP A 124 -5.65 -13.10 -0.78
CA ASP A 124 -5.39 -14.04 0.31
C ASP A 124 -4.16 -13.66 1.14
N ASN A 125 -3.29 -12.76 0.64
CA ASN A 125 -2.11 -12.32 1.39
C ASN A 125 -2.36 -10.97 2.10
N GLN A 126 -2.72 -11.04 3.38
CA GLN A 126 -2.98 -9.84 4.18
C GLN A 126 -1.74 -8.95 4.39
N SER A 127 -0.51 -9.48 4.27
CA SER A 127 0.71 -8.66 4.37
C SER A 127 0.87 -7.68 3.21
N ASP A 128 0.29 -8.03 2.06
CA ASP A 128 0.44 -7.29 0.80
C ASP A 128 -0.84 -6.50 0.48
N ALA A 129 -1.82 -6.51 1.39
CA ALA A 129 -3.09 -5.84 1.22
C ALA A 129 -2.87 -4.35 0.93
N PRO A 130 -3.58 -3.78 -0.07
CA PRO A 130 -3.53 -2.35 -0.28
C PRO A 130 -4.13 -1.61 0.90
N LEU A 131 -3.47 -0.56 1.34
CA LEU A 131 -3.85 0.20 2.52
C LEU A 131 -4.00 1.68 2.17
N LEU A 132 -5.06 2.29 2.69
CA LEU A 132 -5.23 3.73 2.71
C LEU A 132 -4.97 4.26 4.12
N TRP A 133 -3.81 4.87 4.31
CA TRP A 133 -3.43 5.51 5.57
C TRP A 133 -3.87 6.97 5.62
N THR A 134 -4.00 7.46 6.85
CA THR A 134 -4.22 8.87 7.15
C THR A 134 -3.11 9.37 8.07
N VAL A 135 -2.36 10.37 7.61
CA VAL A 135 -1.29 11.03 8.35
C VAL A 135 -1.61 12.51 8.45
N GLY A 136 -2.11 12.94 9.62
CA GLY A 136 -2.77 14.24 9.73
C GLY A 136 -3.93 14.31 8.72
N ASP A 137 -3.91 15.33 7.85
CA ASP A 137 -4.91 15.50 6.79
C ASP A 137 -4.54 14.82 5.46
N VAL A 138 -3.35 14.20 5.37
CA VAL A 138 -2.87 13.56 4.14
C VAL A 138 -3.39 12.13 4.05
N LYS A 139 -3.93 11.76 2.89
CA LYS A 139 -4.26 10.38 2.53
C LYS A 139 -3.13 9.76 1.73
N ILE A 140 -2.70 8.56 2.11
CA ILE A 140 -1.63 7.81 1.43
C ILE A 140 -2.16 6.42 1.09
N PHE A 141 -2.23 6.10 -0.19
CA PHE A 141 -2.54 4.76 -0.67
C PHE A 141 -1.24 4.00 -0.94
N LYS A 142 -1.16 2.77 -0.45
CA LYS A 142 -0.01 1.87 -0.62
C LYS A 142 -0.48 0.53 -1.16
N CYS A 143 0.30 -0.06 -2.05
CA CYS A 143 0.21 -1.46 -2.48
C CYS A 143 1.62 -2.05 -2.64
N GLU A 144 1.72 -3.37 -2.86
CA GLU A 144 2.99 -4.05 -3.12
C GLU A 144 3.09 -4.47 -4.58
N SER A 145 4.23 -4.18 -5.21
CA SER A 145 4.61 -4.84 -6.45
C SER A 145 5.46 -6.07 -6.11
N ASN A 146 5.10 -7.23 -6.67
CA ASN A 146 5.89 -8.44 -6.56
C ASN A 146 6.50 -8.74 -7.93
N PRO A 147 7.73 -8.30 -8.20
CA PRO A 147 8.42 -8.58 -9.46
C PRO A 147 8.82 -10.07 -9.61
N GLY A 148 8.54 -10.92 -8.62
CA GLY A 148 8.95 -12.32 -8.55
C GLY A 148 10.22 -12.53 -7.73
N GLY A 149 10.36 -13.71 -7.11
CA GLY A 149 11.47 -14.04 -6.22
C GLY A 149 11.18 -13.71 -4.75
N SER A 150 12.22 -13.34 -4.00
CA SER A 150 12.14 -13.07 -2.56
C SER A 150 12.05 -11.57 -2.19
N SER A 151 12.09 -10.66 -3.17
CA SER A 151 11.96 -9.21 -2.94
C SER A 151 10.60 -8.69 -3.41
N SER A 152 10.08 -7.66 -2.76
CA SER A 152 8.96 -6.84 -3.24
C SER A 152 9.33 -5.36 -3.22
N ALA A 153 8.52 -4.52 -3.86
CA ALA A 153 8.64 -3.08 -3.74
C ALA A 153 7.28 -2.46 -3.48
N SER A 154 7.18 -1.72 -2.38
CA SER A 154 5.99 -0.94 -2.05
C SER A 154 5.82 0.18 -3.06
N CYS A 155 4.62 0.34 -3.59
CA CYS A 155 4.23 1.51 -4.39
C CYS A 155 3.25 2.32 -3.57
N ALA A 156 3.45 3.63 -3.48
CA ALA A 156 2.54 4.50 -2.73
C ALA A 156 2.30 5.83 -3.42
N TRP A 157 1.11 6.39 -3.16
CA TRP A 157 0.71 7.71 -3.64
C TRP A 157 0.02 8.46 -2.51
N TYR A 158 0.42 9.70 -2.30
CA TYR A 158 -0.28 10.61 -1.40
C TYR A 158 -1.12 11.59 -2.20
N VAL A 159 -2.19 12.13 -1.60
CA VAL A 159 -3.01 13.14 -2.26
C VAL A 159 -2.58 14.54 -1.85
N LYS A 160 -2.28 15.37 -2.84
CA LYS A 160 -1.96 16.79 -2.69
C LYS A 160 -2.77 17.59 -3.70
N ASP A 161 -3.48 18.61 -3.23
CA ASP A 161 -4.31 19.50 -4.06
C ASP A 161 -5.28 18.73 -4.98
N GLY A 162 -5.88 17.65 -4.44
CA GLY A 162 -6.82 16.78 -5.15
C GLY A 162 -6.19 15.89 -6.23
N LYS A 163 -4.86 15.79 -6.29
CA LYS A 163 -4.13 14.97 -7.26
C LYS A 163 -3.30 13.90 -6.56
N PRO A 164 -3.14 12.72 -7.16
CA PRO A 164 -2.24 11.70 -6.66
C PRO A 164 -0.80 12.09 -7.00
N VAL A 165 0.09 12.04 -6.01
CA VAL A 165 1.53 12.25 -6.17
C VAL A 165 2.22 10.96 -5.75
N GLU A 166 3.03 10.40 -6.64
CA GLU A 166 3.81 9.20 -6.33
C GLU A 166 4.80 9.51 -5.20
N LEU A 167 4.84 8.62 -4.21
CA LEU A 167 5.73 8.70 -3.08
C LEU A 167 6.98 7.87 -3.41
N PRO A 168 8.16 8.50 -3.62
CA PRO A 168 9.41 7.77 -3.82
C PRO A 168 9.95 7.20 -2.49
N TYR A 169 11.01 6.38 -2.57
CA TYR A 169 11.75 5.89 -1.41
C TYR A 169 10.89 5.08 -0.41
N THR A 170 10.04 4.22 -0.96
CA THR A 170 9.08 3.40 -0.20
C THR A 170 9.66 2.06 0.22
N GLY A 171 10.71 1.58 -0.46
CA GLY A 171 11.40 0.32 -0.16
C GLY A 171 10.47 -0.89 -0.25
N MET A 172 10.81 -1.94 0.51
CA MET A 172 9.99 -3.15 0.62
C MET A 172 9.11 -3.11 1.87
N GLY A 173 7.84 -3.49 1.76
CA GLY A 173 6.98 -3.66 2.93
C GLY A 173 6.74 -2.38 3.75
N LEU A 174 6.64 -1.22 3.10
CA LEU A 174 6.32 0.06 3.74
C LEU A 174 5.10 -0.12 4.65
N SER A 175 5.27 0.27 5.91
CA SER A 175 4.28 0.13 6.96
C SER A 175 4.14 1.42 7.74
N TYR A 176 2.90 1.74 8.13
CA TYR A 176 2.57 2.91 8.93
C TYR A 176 2.26 2.48 10.37
N SER A 177 3.05 2.96 11.33
CA SER A 177 2.90 2.63 12.75
C SER A 177 2.09 3.67 13.55
N GLY A 178 1.53 4.69 12.88
CA GLY A 178 0.84 5.80 13.52
C GLY A 178 1.74 7.02 13.77
N ASN A 179 1.13 8.16 14.09
CA ASN A 179 1.83 9.42 14.44
C ASN A 179 2.90 9.87 13.43
N GLY A 180 2.64 9.65 12.14
CA GLY A 180 3.59 9.94 11.07
C GLY A 180 4.85 9.06 11.07
N GLN A 181 4.88 7.95 11.80
CA GLN A 181 6.01 7.03 11.83
C GLN A 181 5.82 5.87 10.87
N PHE A 182 6.88 5.53 10.15
CA PHE A 182 6.89 4.51 9.12
C PHE A 182 8.09 3.59 9.28
N THR A 183 7.95 2.36 8.81
CA THR A 183 9.05 1.43 8.60
C THR A 183 9.03 0.91 7.17
N THR A 184 10.20 0.60 6.64
CA THR A 184 10.40 -0.12 5.38
C THR A 184 11.51 -1.15 5.58
N ILE A 185 11.69 -2.05 4.64
CA ILE A 185 12.73 -3.08 4.70
C ILE A 185 13.77 -2.79 3.63
N GLY A 186 15.03 -2.73 4.05
CA GLY A 186 16.18 -2.75 3.16
C GLY A 186 16.61 -4.18 2.90
N ASP A 187 16.70 -4.55 1.63
CA ASP A 187 17.10 -5.87 1.15
C ASP A 187 18.55 -5.83 0.64
N SER A 188 19.37 -6.81 1.06
CA SER A 188 20.81 -6.82 0.70
C SER A 188 21.40 -8.22 0.75
N PHE A 189 22.36 -8.51 -0.13
CA PHE A 189 23.18 -9.72 -0.10
C PHE A 189 24.45 -9.50 0.72
N ASP A 190 24.27 -9.38 2.03
CA ASP A 190 25.32 -9.00 2.98
C ASP A 190 25.33 -9.86 4.25
N SER A 191 24.66 -11.02 4.24
CA SER A 191 24.68 -11.92 5.41
C SER A 191 26.07 -12.48 5.65
N ASN A 192 26.75 -12.90 4.60
CA ASN A 192 28.08 -13.47 4.69
C ASN A 192 28.86 -13.34 3.38
N PHE A 193 30.16 -13.54 3.47
CA PHE A 193 31.03 -13.67 2.29
C PHE A 193 31.75 -15.00 2.41
N ILE A 194 31.66 -15.81 1.35
CA ILE A 194 32.37 -17.08 1.24
C ILE A 194 33.34 -16.93 0.08
N ASP A 195 34.63 -17.11 0.35
CA ASP A 195 35.72 -16.85 -0.60
C ASP A 195 35.64 -15.44 -1.23
N GLY A 196 35.21 -14.45 -0.43
CA GLY A 196 35.06 -13.06 -0.86
C GLY A 196 33.84 -12.77 -1.75
N VAL A 197 32.96 -13.76 -1.97
CA VAL A 197 31.69 -13.58 -2.69
C VAL A 197 30.55 -13.42 -1.69
N GLY A 198 29.84 -12.28 -1.78
CA GLY A 198 28.68 -12.00 -0.94
C GLY A 198 27.55 -13.01 -1.19
N ALA A 199 27.04 -13.59 -0.11
CA ALA A 199 25.96 -14.55 -0.08
C ALA A 199 24.99 -14.23 1.08
N GLY A 200 23.83 -14.87 1.05
CA GLY A 200 22.78 -14.71 2.06
C GLY A 200 22.03 -13.39 1.93
N HIS A 201 20.73 -13.51 1.67
CA HIS A 201 19.83 -12.38 1.52
C HIS A 201 19.28 -11.98 2.90
N THR A 202 19.47 -10.74 3.30
CA THR A 202 19.01 -10.21 4.60
C THR A 202 17.99 -9.10 4.41
N TYR A 203 17.14 -8.94 5.42
CA TYR A 203 16.01 -8.02 5.42
C TYR A 203 16.01 -7.25 6.74
N LYS A 204 16.39 -5.97 6.67
CA LYS A 204 16.57 -5.14 7.87
C LYS A 204 15.58 -3.97 7.86
N PRO A 205 14.87 -3.69 8.97
CA PRO A 205 13.96 -2.56 9.05
C PRO A 205 14.71 -1.22 9.04
N TYR A 206 14.32 -0.31 8.17
CA TYR A 206 14.71 1.09 8.19
C TYR A 206 13.51 1.96 8.61
N TYR A 207 13.81 3.05 9.29
CA TYR A 207 12.81 3.84 10.01
C TYR A 207 12.64 5.19 9.32
N LEU A 208 11.40 5.50 9.01
CA LEU A 208 10.99 6.67 8.24
C LEU A 208 9.98 7.48 9.05
N TYR A 209 9.80 8.74 8.68
CA TYR A 209 8.72 9.56 9.20
C TYR A 209 8.17 10.49 8.12
N TRP A 210 6.92 10.87 8.29
CA TRP A 210 6.26 11.85 7.43
C TRP A 210 6.67 13.27 7.84
N ALA A 211 7.25 13.99 6.89
CA ALA A 211 7.50 15.43 6.98
C ALA A 211 6.39 16.20 6.23
N THR A 212 6.59 17.50 6.00
CA THR A 212 5.56 18.36 5.37
C THR A 212 5.15 17.89 3.97
N ASP A 213 6.07 17.30 3.20
CA ASP A 213 5.90 17.03 1.77
C ASP A 213 6.30 15.61 1.34
N GLY A 214 6.53 14.70 2.28
CA GLY A 214 6.90 13.32 1.97
C GLY A 214 7.61 12.60 3.11
N LEU A 215 8.18 11.44 2.79
CA LEU A 215 8.98 10.64 3.72
C LEU A 215 10.36 11.27 3.93
N ARG A 216 10.85 11.15 5.16
CA ARG A 216 12.25 11.33 5.55
C ARG A 216 12.71 10.10 6.30
N GLU A 217 13.98 9.74 6.13
CA GLU A 217 14.57 8.62 6.86
C GLU A 217 15.29 9.12 8.11
N TYR A 218 15.19 8.36 9.20
CA TYR A 218 16.06 8.52 10.36
C TYR A 218 17.45 7.99 10.04
N GLY A 219 18.31 8.86 9.48
CA GLY A 219 19.69 8.56 9.17
C GLY A 219 20.52 8.25 10.43
N GLY A 220 21.51 7.38 10.26
CA GLY A 220 22.42 6.93 11.30
C GLY A 220 23.66 7.80 11.40
N LEU A 221 23.80 8.54 12.51
CA LEU A 221 25.06 9.16 12.91
C LEU A 221 26.02 8.05 13.38
N LYS A 222 27.16 7.92 12.72
CA LYS A 222 28.22 6.99 13.15
C LYS A 222 28.77 7.42 14.51
N ILE A 223 28.73 6.51 15.48
CA ILE A 223 29.31 6.70 16.82
C ILE A 223 30.37 5.65 17.10
N THR A 224 31.27 5.97 18.02
CA THR A 224 32.31 5.05 18.49
C THR A 224 31.79 4.16 19.61
N ARG A 225 32.45 3.01 19.80
CA ARG A 225 32.25 2.15 20.98
C ARG A 225 32.42 2.94 22.28
N GLN A 226 33.40 3.85 22.35
CA GLN A 226 33.64 4.67 23.54
C GLN A 226 32.47 5.60 23.86
N GLN A 227 31.84 6.20 22.84
CA GLN A 227 30.62 7.01 23.02
C GLN A 227 29.46 6.14 23.52
N LEU A 228 29.23 4.98 22.91
CA LEU A 228 28.16 4.06 23.33
C LEU A 228 28.35 3.59 24.79
N LEU A 229 29.59 3.30 25.20
CA LEU A 229 29.92 2.84 26.56
C LEU A 229 29.59 3.85 27.67
N LYS A 230 29.34 5.12 27.33
CA LYS A 230 28.84 6.12 28.30
C LYS A 230 27.37 5.88 28.68
N VAL A 231 26.64 5.08 27.91
CA VAL A 231 25.22 4.80 28.13
C VAL A 231 25.03 3.56 29.01
N LYS A 232 24.15 3.64 30.01
CA LYS A 232 23.88 2.53 30.92
C LYS A 232 23.35 1.30 30.16
N GLY A 233 23.88 0.12 30.47
CA GLY A 233 23.48 -1.15 29.85
C GLY A 233 24.29 -1.55 28.61
N SER A 234 24.97 -0.60 27.98
CA SER A 234 25.77 -0.87 26.76
C SER A 234 26.88 -1.89 26.99
N GLN A 235 27.59 -1.84 28.13
CA GLN A 235 28.69 -2.76 28.43
C GLN A 235 28.26 -4.23 28.36
N ALA A 236 27.06 -4.58 28.84
CA ALA A 236 26.58 -5.95 28.81
C ALA A 236 26.36 -6.46 27.38
N ILE A 237 25.87 -5.60 26.49
CA ILE A 237 25.68 -5.93 25.06
C ILE A 237 27.03 -6.12 24.38
N ILE A 238 27.95 -5.18 24.58
CA ILE A 238 29.29 -5.21 24.01
C ILE A 238 30.07 -6.45 24.47
N ASP A 239 29.95 -6.78 25.76
CA ASP A 239 30.54 -7.99 26.33
C ASP A 239 29.95 -9.25 25.70
N ALA A 240 28.64 -9.32 25.49
CA ALA A 240 28.02 -10.50 24.90
C ALA A 240 28.40 -10.69 23.42
N ILE A 241 28.54 -9.62 22.64
CA ILE A 241 29.07 -9.68 21.27
C ILE A 241 30.51 -10.20 21.28
N THR A 242 31.38 -9.58 22.08
CA THR A 242 32.82 -9.89 22.04
C THR A 242 33.19 -11.21 22.70
N LYS A 243 32.49 -11.63 23.78
CA LYS A 243 32.72 -12.95 24.41
C LYS A 243 32.26 -14.11 23.53
N SER A 244 31.33 -13.87 22.61
CA SER A 244 30.92 -14.84 21.59
C SER A 244 31.89 -14.90 20.39
N GLY A 245 33.00 -14.17 20.42
CA GLY A 245 34.04 -14.22 19.38
C GLY A 245 33.81 -13.26 18.21
N HIS A 246 32.83 -12.36 18.30
CA HIS A 246 32.56 -11.38 17.25
C HIS A 246 33.35 -10.08 17.44
N THR A 247 33.61 -9.41 16.32
CA THR A 247 34.21 -8.07 16.26
C THR A 247 33.12 -7.04 15.97
N ILE A 248 33.08 -5.97 16.75
CA ILE A 248 32.15 -4.85 16.54
C ILE A 248 32.69 -3.93 15.44
N ASP A 249 31.82 -3.61 14.49
CA ASP A 249 32.11 -2.72 13.36
C ASP A 249 31.50 -1.33 13.60
N ASP A 250 30.67 -0.89 12.66
CA ASP A 250 30.02 0.40 12.70
C ASP A 250 28.82 0.40 13.64
N ILE A 251 28.68 1.50 14.38
CA ILE A 251 27.57 1.76 15.29
C ILE A 251 26.89 3.03 14.84
N TYR A 252 25.58 2.96 14.62
CA TYR A 252 24.80 4.08 14.10
C TYR A 252 23.70 4.48 15.09
N TYR A 253 23.76 5.71 15.59
CA TYR A 253 22.69 6.33 16.37
C TYR A 253 21.72 7.08 15.46
N ARG A 254 20.42 6.87 15.65
CA ARG A 254 19.34 7.49 14.87
C ARG A 254 18.50 8.41 15.76
N ALA A 255 17.94 9.47 15.17
CA ALA A 255 17.19 10.49 15.93
C ALA A 255 15.88 9.95 16.55
N ASN A 256 15.37 8.80 16.07
CA ASN A 256 14.27 8.08 16.70
C ASN A 256 14.68 7.25 17.94
N ASN A 257 15.89 7.48 18.46
CA ASN A 257 16.47 6.81 19.62
C ASN A 257 16.76 5.32 19.42
N LEU A 258 17.00 4.90 18.19
CA LEU A 258 17.54 3.58 17.91
C LEU A 258 19.05 3.66 17.71
N ILE A 259 19.75 2.62 18.16
CA ILE A 259 21.18 2.42 17.91
C ILE A 259 21.34 1.06 17.25
N ASN A 260 21.89 1.03 16.04
CA ASN A 260 22.20 -0.21 15.35
C ASN A 260 23.69 -0.48 15.49
N ILE A 261 24.04 -1.66 16.01
CA ILE A 261 25.42 -2.15 16.13
C ILE A 261 25.61 -3.23 15.09
N ASN A 262 26.53 -3.04 14.16
CA ASN A 262 26.99 -4.10 13.27
C ASN A 262 28.17 -4.83 13.90
N TYR A 263 28.25 -6.14 13.67
CA TYR A 263 29.37 -6.96 14.07
C TYR A 263 29.53 -8.14 13.13
N HIS A 264 30.69 -8.77 13.19
CA HIS A 264 30.97 -9.95 12.38
C HIS A 264 31.76 -11.01 13.14
N SER A 265 31.71 -12.24 12.63
CA SER A 265 32.63 -13.34 12.98
C SER A 265 33.36 -13.85 11.73
N GLY A 266 34.49 -14.52 11.95
CA GLY A 266 35.29 -15.09 10.87
C GLY A 266 36.44 -14.18 10.43
N ASP A 267 36.97 -14.45 9.24
CA ASP A 267 38.10 -13.73 8.67
C ASP A 267 37.73 -13.02 7.36
N LYS A 268 38.68 -12.34 6.72
CA LYS A 268 38.43 -11.52 5.51
C LYS A 268 37.81 -12.30 4.34
N ASN A 269 37.96 -13.62 4.29
CA ASN A 269 37.48 -14.44 3.18
C ASN A 269 36.19 -15.18 3.52
N ASN A 270 36.00 -15.51 4.81
CA ASN A 270 34.83 -16.19 5.34
C ASN A 270 34.32 -15.42 6.55
N VAL A 271 33.44 -14.45 6.28
CA VAL A 271 32.88 -13.54 7.29
C VAL A 271 31.37 -13.67 7.31
N ASP A 272 30.81 -13.82 8.51
CA ASP A 272 29.37 -13.72 8.76
C ASP A 272 29.09 -12.39 9.44
N PHE A 273 28.12 -11.64 8.92
CA PHE A 273 27.70 -10.33 9.42
C PHE A 273 26.36 -10.43 10.12
N ASP A 274 26.29 -9.76 11.27
CA ASP A 274 25.11 -9.68 12.11
C ASP A 274 24.95 -8.26 12.68
N ASN A 275 23.79 -8.03 13.28
CA ASN A 275 23.49 -6.77 13.92
C ASN A 275 22.69 -6.93 15.20
N VAL A 276 22.61 -5.86 15.98
CA VAL A 276 21.69 -5.71 17.10
C VAL A 276 21.12 -4.30 17.05
N THR A 277 19.80 -4.18 17.20
CA THR A 277 19.10 -2.91 17.42
C THR A 277 18.92 -2.67 18.92
N LEU A 278 19.29 -1.49 19.39
CA LEU A 278 19.07 -1.04 20.76
C LEU A 278 18.09 0.13 20.78
N VAL A 279 17.17 0.10 21.73
CA VAL A 279 16.30 1.24 22.09
C VAL A 279 17.00 2.06 23.17
N TYR A 280 17.32 3.31 22.85
CA TYR A 280 17.89 4.28 23.77
C TYR A 280 16.80 5.10 24.47
N LYS A 281 16.80 5.13 25.81
CA LYS A 281 15.87 5.96 26.59
C LYS A 281 16.46 6.31 27.94
N ASN A 282 16.40 7.59 28.33
CA ASN A 282 16.83 8.06 29.65
C ASN A 282 18.26 7.58 30.03
N ASN A 283 19.20 7.74 29.10
CA ASN A 283 20.59 7.27 29.25
C ASN A 283 20.72 5.76 29.55
N THR A 284 19.78 4.95 29.09
CA THR A 284 19.81 3.49 29.18
C THR A 284 19.53 2.90 27.80
N VAL A 285 20.14 1.75 27.49
CA VAL A 285 19.82 0.96 26.30
C VAL A 285 19.24 -0.40 26.68
N ALA A 286 18.33 -0.88 25.86
CA ALA A 286 17.84 -2.26 25.86
C ALA A 286 17.80 -2.78 24.42
N PRO A 287 18.15 -4.05 24.17
CA PRO A 287 18.08 -4.63 22.83
C PRO A 287 16.63 -4.94 22.43
N GLU A 288 16.34 -4.75 21.15
CA GLU A 288 15.06 -5.07 20.51
C GLU A 288 15.15 -6.43 19.81
N LEU A 289 14.13 -7.28 20.01
CA LEU A 289 14.06 -8.58 19.33
C LEU A 289 13.86 -8.39 17.83
N ALA A 290 14.63 -9.12 17.04
CA ALA A 290 14.48 -9.08 15.59
C ALA A 290 13.13 -9.71 15.16
N TYR A 291 12.74 -10.80 15.83
CA TYR A 291 11.52 -11.53 15.55
C TYR A 291 10.67 -11.71 16.81
N VAL A 292 9.47 -11.14 16.80
CA VAL A 292 8.48 -11.26 17.87
C VAL A 292 7.65 -12.53 17.60
N GLY A 293 8.14 -13.70 17.99
CA GLY A 293 7.36 -14.94 17.91
C GLY A 293 6.17 -14.95 18.88
N SER A 294 5.18 -15.81 18.65
CA SER A 294 3.96 -15.94 19.49
C SER A 294 4.22 -16.24 20.98
N ASN A 295 5.45 -16.61 21.34
CA ASN A 295 5.92 -16.87 22.70
C ASN A 295 6.78 -15.73 23.29
N SER A 296 6.91 -14.59 22.63
CA SER A 296 7.79 -13.47 23.05
C SER A 296 7.23 -12.61 24.19
N SER A 297 6.08 -12.98 24.77
CA SER A 297 5.38 -12.23 25.82
C SER A 297 6.03 -12.31 27.20
N LYS A 298 7.15 -13.03 27.34
CA LYS A 298 7.94 -13.02 28.58
C LYS A 298 9.04 -11.98 28.49
N THR A 299 9.00 -11.05 29.43
CA THR A 299 10.09 -10.13 29.80
C THR A 299 11.26 -10.94 30.34
N GLU A 300 11.95 -11.65 29.45
CA GLU A 300 13.17 -12.39 29.74
C GLU A 300 14.35 -11.43 29.54
N SER A 301 15.29 -11.45 30.47
CA SER A 301 16.44 -10.55 30.42
C SER A 301 17.34 -10.87 29.21
N PHE A 302 18.16 -9.91 28.75
CA PHE A 302 19.13 -10.16 27.68
C PHE A 302 20.06 -11.35 27.98
N ALA A 303 20.31 -11.64 29.25
CA ALA A 303 21.13 -12.78 29.68
C ALA A 303 20.48 -14.16 29.44
N GLU A 304 19.17 -14.20 29.19
CA GLU A 304 18.40 -15.42 28.95
C GLU A 304 18.22 -15.72 27.45
N ARG A 305 18.74 -14.86 26.57
CA ARG A 305 18.54 -14.94 25.11
C ARG A 305 19.86 -15.04 24.35
N ASN A 306 19.81 -15.64 23.17
CA ASN A 306 20.97 -15.71 22.29
C ASN A 306 21.10 -14.42 21.48
N LEU A 307 22.33 -14.05 21.09
CA LEU A 307 22.56 -12.86 20.25
C LEU A 307 21.77 -12.89 18.94
N SER A 308 21.61 -14.08 18.36
CA SER A 308 20.82 -14.32 17.14
C SER A 308 19.36 -13.91 17.26
N ASP A 309 18.78 -13.89 18.47
CA ASP A 309 17.38 -13.50 18.69
C ASP A 309 17.16 -11.99 18.44
N PHE A 310 18.25 -11.22 18.40
CA PHE A 310 18.27 -9.77 18.21
C PHE A 310 18.84 -9.35 16.86
N SER A 311 19.23 -10.30 16.01
CA SER A 311 19.85 -10.02 14.71
C SER A 311 18.87 -10.21 13.55
N TYR A 312 18.84 -9.22 12.65
CA TYR A 312 18.22 -9.35 11.34
C TYR A 312 19.18 -9.94 10.28
N GLY A 313 20.43 -10.24 10.67
CA GLY A 313 21.52 -10.60 9.77
C GLY A 313 22.02 -9.41 8.96
N GLY A 314 23.28 -9.49 8.51
CA GLY A 314 23.89 -8.49 7.64
C GLY A 314 24.15 -7.14 8.32
N ILE A 315 24.34 -6.11 7.50
CA ILE A 315 24.95 -4.84 7.89
C ILE A 315 23.93 -3.70 7.75
N TYR A 316 23.64 -2.97 8.84
CA TYR A 316 22.96 -1.69 8.73
C TYR A 316 23.87 -0.63 8.10
N GLN A 317 23.35 0.08 7.10
CA GLN A 317 24.01 1.26 6.55
C GLN A 317 23.63 2.50 7.35
N ALA A 318 24.32 3.62 7.08
CA ALA A 318 23.95 4.91 7.65
C ALA A 318 22.54 5.35 7.18
N ALA A 319 22.18 5.05 5.94
CA ALA A 319 20.83 5.26 5.40
C ALA A 319 20.52 4.24 4.31
N LEU A 320 19.25 3.85 4.18
CA LEU A 320 18.74 3.11 3.02
C LEU A 320 18.52 4.02 1.82
N PHE A 321 18.03 5.23 2.07
CA PHE A 321 17.76 6.28 1.08
C PHE A 321 18.50 7.57 1.46
N PRO A 322 19.81 7.68 1.13
CA PRO A 322 20.62 8.83 1.49
C PRO A 322 20.03 10.19 1.07
N GLU A 323 19.23 10.23 -0.01
CA GLU A 323 18.59 11.42 -0.56
C GLU A 323 17.51 12.03 0.34
N ILE A 324 16.91 11.22 1.23
CA ILE A 324 15.86 11.67 2.16
C ILE A 324 16.23 11.48 3.63
N ALA A 325 17.46 11.04 3.90
CA ALA A 325 17.94 10.78 5.25
C ALA A 325 18.32 12.06 5.99
N ILE A 326 17.82 12.19 7.22
CA ILE A 326 18.18 13.24 8.17
C ILE A 326 19.01 12.61 9.29
N TYR A 327 20.24 13.07 9.44
CA TYR A 327 21.21 12.54 10.40
C TYR A 327 21.21 13.37 11.69
N PRO A 328 21.33 12.75 12.87
CA PRO A 328 21.57 13.49 14.10
C PRO A 328 22.88 14.29 14.04
N ASP A 329 22.87 15.54 14.52
CA ASP A 329 24.08 16.36 14.62
C ASP A 329 25.05 15.85 15.70
N LYS A 330 24.51 15.24 16.76
CA LYS A 330 25.29 14.74 17.89
C LYS A 330 24.64 13.54 18.56
N PHE A 331 25.48 12.72 19.17
CA PHE A 331 25.04 11.71 20.12
C PHE A 331 24.79 12.35 21.50
N PRO A 332 23.73 11.98 22.25
CA PRO A 332 23.40 12.62 23.53
C PRO A 332 24.49 12.57 24.61
N MET A 333 25.48 11.69 24.47
CA MET A 333 26.60 11.54 25.41
C MET A 333 27.90 12.23 24.96
N ASN A 334 27.79 13.11 23.96
CA ASN A 334 28.87 13.99 23.51
C ASN A 334 28.91 15.27 24.33
#